data_AF-A0A841BS05-F1
#
_entry.id   AF-A0A841BS05-F1
#
_cell.length_a   1.000
_cell.length_b   1.000
_cell.length_c   1.000
_cell.angle_alpha   90.00
_cell.angle_beta   90.00
_cell.angle_gamma   90.00
#
_symmetry.space_group_name_H-M   'P 1'
#
loop_
_entity.id
_entity.type
_entity.pdbx_description
1 polymer ?
#
loop_
_entity_poly.entity_id
_entity_poly.type
_entity_poly.pdbx_seq_one_letter_code
_entity_poly.pdbx_strand_id
1 'polypeptide(L)'
;MADTPAQPPNPASPPTQPLNLPRPGNGLARLALVVAAASLLLAVIASGLAVIALSRSGAGTPAAASQSPGGPPASPSAKASVLVPPSPPAPTSPAPALDVLAPGAVYSSKYTDQQLIPPVNQSSDAYIDLDEPRAYPRSTDTIDIVVGQSYDSSVPYIDLGDNVDGAIVPAGTAPDAAGCAELIRTAPVSASASVPAQRNLVMCIATSRSQASREGIKQRMVVLTVVSLTTAGRPTIKLTAWEIPG
;
A
#
# COMPACT_ATOMS: atom_id res chain seq x y z
N MET A 1 -7.17 13.49 79.62
CA MET A 1 -6.14 12.76 78.86
C MET A 1 -6.42 13.05 77.40
N ALA A 2 -5.62 13.91 76.78
CA ALA A 2 -5.75 14.29 75.38
C ALA A 2 -4.44 13.90 74.69
N ASP A 3 -4.53 12.94 73.78
CA ASP A 3 -3.41 12.45 72.98
C ASP A 3 -2.99 13.51 71.96
N THR A 4 -1.70 13.84 71.97
CA THR A 4 -1.08 14.73 70.98
C THR A 4 -0.67 13.91 69.77
N PRO A 5 -1.13 14.24 68.55
CA PRO A 5 -0.76 13.49 67.35
C PRO A 5 0.71 13.75 66.96
N ALA A 6 1.43 12.67 66.66
CA ALA A 6 2.82 12.69 66.25
C ALA A 6 2.99 13.31 64.85
N GLN A 7 3.95 14.24 64.74
CA GLN A 7 4.28 14.93 63.51
C GLN A 7 5.18 14.05 62.61
N PRO A 8 4.88 13.91 61.30
CA PRO A 8 5.69 13.10 60.39
C PRO A 8 7.05 13.75 60.08
N PRO A 9 8.08 12.95 59.75
CA PRO A 9 9.43 13.44 59.48
C PRO A 9 9.51 14.20 58.14
N ASN A 10 10.27 15.30 58.14
CA ASN A 10 10.52 16.12 56.96
C ASN A 10 11.37 15.37 55.92
N PRO A 11 11.02 15.45 54.61
CA PRO A 11 11.82 14.85 53.55
C PRO A 11 13.14 15.61 53.35
N ALA A 12 14.22 14.85 53.16
CA ALA A 12 15.57 15.38 52.93
C ALA A 12 15.67 16.13 51.59
N SER A 13 16.36 17.27 51.61
CA SER A 13 16.58 18.10 50.42
C SER A 13 17.51 17.41 49.40
N PRO A 14 17.25 17.54 48.08
CA PRO A 14 18.06 16.90 47.05
C PRO A 14 19.41 17.61 46.85
N PRO A 15 20.48 16.88 46.48
CA PRO A 15 21.79 17.44 46.24
C PRO A 15 21.82 18.27 44.94
N THR A 16 22.40 19.46 45.02
CA THR A 16 22.60 20.38 43.89
C THR A 16 23.72 19.86 42.99
N GLN A 17 23.41 19.45 41.76
CA GLN A 17 24.44 19.07 40.79
C GLN A 17 24.89 20.28 39.96
N PRO A 18 26.21 20.42 39.71
CA PRO A 18 26.73 21.50 38.86
C PRO A 18 26.39 21.27 37.39
N LEU A 19 25.90 22.33 36.74
CA LEU A 19 25.61 22.36 35.30
C LEU A 19 26.91 22.27 34.49
N ASN A 20 27.14 21.11 33.87
CA ASN A 20 28.27 20.88 33.00
C ASN A 20 27.88 21.29 31.57
N LEU A 21 28.32 22.47 31.12
CA LEU A 21 28.08 22.96 29.76
C LEU A 21 29.04 22.27 28.76
N PRO A 22 28.54 21.70 27.65
CA PRO A 22 29.37 20.99 26.69
C PRO A 22 30.29 21.94 25.91
N ARG A 23 31.58 21.60 25.89
CA ARG A 23 32.63 22.30 25.13
C ARG A 23 32.41 22.06 23.62
N PRO A 24 32.34 23.11 22.78
CA PRO A 24 32.16 22.94 21.34
C PRO A 24 33.41 22.28 20.74
N GLY A 25 33.29 21.02 20.32
CA GLY A 25 34.36 20.27 19.68
C GLY A 25 34.45 20.55 18.18
N ASN A 26 35.64 20.35 17.60
CA ASN A 26 36.00 20.53 16.19
C ASN A 26 35.18 19.69 15.17
N GLY A 27 34.13 18.99 15.60
CA GLY A 27 33.26 18.16 14.74
C GLY A 27 32.40 18.96 13.77
N LEU A 28 32.01 20.18 14.13
CA LEU A 28 31.15 21.03 13.27
C LEU A 28 31.86 21.48 11.99
N ALA A 29 33.17 21.74 12.06
CA ALA A 29 33.96 22.11 10.88
C ALA A 29 34.06 20.95 9.86
N ARG A 30 34.13 19.70 10.35
CA ARG A 30 34.11 18.51 9.48
C ARG A 30 32.74 18.29 8.86
N LEU A 31 31.66 18.55 9.61
CA LEU A 31 30.29 18.40 9.11
C LEU A 31 30.00 19.41 7.98
N ALA A 32 30.42 20.66 8.14
CA ALA A 32 30.26 21.69 7.11
C ALA A 32 30.97 21.33 5.79
N LEU A 33 32.16 20.73 5.88
CA LEU A 33 32.93 20.32 4.71
C LEU A 33 32.27 19.14 3.96
N VAL A 34 31.66 18.19 4.69
CA VAL A 34 30.91 17.07 4.10
C VAL A 34 29.64 17.57 3.39
N VAL A 35 28.92 18.53 3.99
CA VAL A 35 27.70 19.11 3.38
C VAL A 35 28.03 19.87 2.10
N ALA A 36 29.13 20.63 2.07
CA ALA A 36 29.58 21.35 0.87
C ALA A 36 29.98 20.39 -0.28
N ALA A 37 30.66 19.28 0.04
CA ALA A 37 31.03 18.28 -0.97
C ALA A 37 29.80 17.56 -1.55
N ALA A 38 28.81 17.23 -0.71
CA ALA A 38 27.58 16.57 -1.13
C ALA A 38 26.72 17.47 -2.06
N SER A 39 26.67 18.77 -1.79
CA SER A 39 25.92 19.73 -2.62
C SER A 39 26.55 19.95 -4.00
N LEU A 40 27.88 19.93 -4.10
CA LEU A 40 28.57 19.98 -5.41
C LEU A 40 28.27 18.72 -6.26
N LEU A 41 28.22 17.55 -5.62
CA LEU A 41 27.93 16.29 -6.32
C LEU A 41 26.50 16.27 -6.89
N LEU A 42 25.52 16.77 -6.11
CA LEU A 42 24.13 16.90 -6.53
C LEU A 42 23.96 17.85 -7.73
N ALA A 43 24.69 18.96 -7.76
CA ALA A 43 24.65 19.91 -8.88
C ALA A 43 25.17 19.30 -10.20
N VAL A 44 26.21 18.45 -10.13
CA VAL A 44 26.75 17.74 -11.32
C VAL A 44 25.76 16.70 -11.85
N ILE A 45 25.09 15.95 -10.98
CA ILE A 45 24.09 14.95 -11.38
C ILE A 45 22.88 15.61 -12.05
N ALA A 46 22.40 16.73 -11.53
CA ALA A 46 21.30 17.48 -12.12
C ALA A 46 21.63 17.98 -13.55
N SER A 47 22.89 18.37 -13.78
CA SER A 47 23.35 18.86 -15.09
C SER A 47 23.45 17.75 -16.14
N GLY A 48 23.67 16.49 -15.73
CA GLY A 48 23.78 15.35 -16.65
C GLY A 48 22.45 14.88 -17.25
N LEU A 49 21.32 15.09 -16.56
CA LEU A 49 20.01 14.61 -17.01
C LEU A 49 19.44 15.39 -18.20
N ALA A 50 19.90 16.61 -18.46
CA ALA A 50 19.44 17.42 -19.60
C ALA A 50 19.95 16.90 -20.97
N VAL A 51 21.06 16.15 -21.00
CA VAL A 51 21.66 15.67 -22.24
C VAL A 51 20.97 14.40 -22.78
N ILE A 52 20.32 13.62 -21.91
CA ILE A 52 19.69 12.34 -22.28
C ILE A 52 18.30 12.52 -22.91
N ALA A 53 17.64 13.66 -22.69
CA ALA A 53 16.33 13.93 -23.29
C ALA A 53 16.43 14.32 -24.79
N LEU A 54 17.55 14.87 -25.24
CA LEU A 54 17.70 15.35 -26.62
C LEU A 54 18.02 14.22 -27.64
N SER A 55 18.44 13.05 -27.18
CA SER A 55 18.79 11.92 -28.07
C SER A 55 17.62 11.03 -28.46
N ARG A 56 16.43 11.20 -27.86
CA ARG A 56 15.24 10.35 -28.13
C ARG A 56 14.20 10.94 -29.08
N SER A 57 14.35 12.19 -29.53
CA SER A 57 13.38 12.83 -30.44
C SER A 57 13.65 12.57 -31.94
N GLY A 58 14.63 11.74 -32.29
CA GLY A 58 15.07 11.54 -33.68
C GLY A 58 14.53 10.31 -34.43
N ALA A 59 13.75 9.42 -33.80
CA ALA A 59 13.32 8.16 -34.41
C ALA A 59 11.79 8.04 -34.48
N GLY A 60 11.16 8.89 -35.30
CA GLY A 60 9.77 8.74 -35.69
C GLY A 60 9.66 8.19 -37.12
N THR A 61 9.33 6.91 -37.26
CA THR A 61 8.92 6.33 -38.56
C THR A 61 7.46 5.91 -38.45
N PRO A 62 6.53 6.50 -39.22
CA PRO A 62 5.14 6.04 -39.24
C PRO A 62 5.02 4.83 -40.18
N ALA A 63 4.74 3.65 -39.64
CA ALA A 63 4.39 2.49 -40.44
C ALA A 63 2.88 2.46 -40.72
N ALA A 64 2.57 2.47 -42.00
CA ALA A 64 1.25 2.55 -42.59
C ALA A 64 0.43 1.24 -42.47
N ALA A 65 -0.87 1.42 -42.67
CA ALA A 65 -1.95 0.44 -42.64
C ALA A 65 -1.76 -0.78 -43.56
N SER A 66 -2.43 -1.88 -43.21
CA SER A 66 -2.95 -2.85 -44.19
C SER A 66 -4.22 -3.52 -43.64
N GLN A 67 -5.36 -3.12 -44.21
CA GLN A 67 -6.63 -3.82 -44.17
C GLN A 67 -6.56 -5.03 -45.10
N SER A 68 -7.25 -6.13 -44.78
CA SER A 68 -7.62 -7.14 -45.77
C SER A 68 -9.02 -7.70 -45.45
N PRO A 69 -9.99 -7.58 -46.37
CA PRO A 69 -11.29 -8.25 -46.29
C PRO A 69 -11.33 -9.51 -47.17
N GLY A 70 -11.91 -10.61 -46.68
CA GLY A 70 -12.12 -11.82 -47.48
C GLY A 70 -13.04 -12.84 -46.80
N GLY A 71 -14.18 -13.12 -47.46
CA GLY A 71 -15.35 -13.80 -46.91
C GLY A 71 -15.37 -15.35 -46.90
N PRO A 72 -16.56 -15.95 -46.64
CA PRO A 72 -16.84 -17.40 -46.42
C PRO A 72 -17.03 -18.15 -47.76
N PRO A 73 -17.11 -19.51 -47.88
CA PRO A 73 -17.91 -20.43 -47.02
C PRO A 73 -17.38 -21.90 -46.88
N ALA A 74 -18.04 -22.71 -46.04
CA ALA A 74 -18.60 -24.04 -46.38
C ALA A 74 -18.99 -24.84 -45.14
N SER A 75 -20.21 -25.39 -45.21
CA SER A 75 -20.85 -26.26 -44.22
C SER A 75 -20.70 -27.72 -44.65
N PRO A 76 -20.39 -28.66 -43.74
CA PRO A 76 -20.80 -30.05 -43.90
C PRO A 76 -21.83 -30.45 -42.83
N SER A 77 -22.95 -30.95 -43.35
CA SER A 77 -24.03 -31.60 -42.63
C SER A 77 -23.56 -32.92 -42.02
N ALA A 78 -23.67 -33.06 -40.70
CA ALA A 78 -23.48 -34.31 -39.97
C ALA A 78 -24.71 -34.64 -39.13
N LYS A 79 -25.04 -35.93 -39.15
CA LYS A 79 -26.29 -36.56 -38.72
C LYS A 79 -26.57 -36.44 -37.23
N ALA A 80 -27.87 -36.47 -36.93
CA ALA A 80 -28.52 -36.48 -35.63
C ALA A 80 -27.87 -37.41 -34.59
N SER A 81 -27.59 -36.84 -33.42
CA SER A 81 -27.63 -37.53 -32.14
C SER A 81 -28.42 -36.64 -31.20
N VAL A 82 -29.64 -37.06 -30.84
CA VAL A 82 -30.49 -36.39 -29.85
C VAL A 82 -29.87 -36.68 -28.48
N LEU A 83 -28.90 -35.88 -28.09
CA LEU A 83 -28.57 -35.66 -26.68
C LEU A 83 -29.36 -34.43 -26.25
N VAL A 84 -30.23 -34.63 -25.24
CA VAL A 84 -30.87 -33.55 -24.50
C VAL A 84 -29.76 -32.59 -24.07
N PRO A 85 -29.78 -31.31 -24.50
CA PRO A 85 -28.79 -30.36 -24.03
C PRO A 85 -28.96 -30.23 -22.51
N PRO A 86 -27.91 -30.38 -21.69
CA PRO A 86 -27.97 -29.87 -20.34
C PRO A 86 -28.36 -28.39 -20.47
N SER A 87 -29.37 -27.96 -19.73
CA SER A 87 -29.75 -26.56 -19.66
C SER A 87 -28.48 -25.73 -19.47
N PRO A 88 -28.27 -24.64 -20.25
CA PRO A 88 -27.17 -23.75 -19.96
C PRO A 88 -27.25 -23.39 -18.47
N PRO A 89 -26.14 -23.46 -17.71
CA PRO A 89 -26.16 -22.99 -16.35
C PRO A 89 -26.77 -21.59 -16.38
N ALA A 90 -27.80 -21.37 -15.55
CA ALA A 90 -28.42 -20.08 -15.41
C ALA A 90 -27.31 -19.03 -15.28
N PRO A 91 -27.40 -17.86 -15.95
CA PRO A 91 -26.44 -16.80 -15.74
C PRO A 91 -26.42 -16.51 -14.24
N THR A 92 -25.34 -16.94 -13.57
CA THR A 92 -25.09 -16.56 -12.19
C THR A 92 -24.55 -15.14 -12.25
N SER A 93 -25.46 -14.19 -12.33
CA SER A 93 -25.19 -12.79 -12.06
C SER A 93 -26.40 -12.24 -11.32
N PRO A 94 -26.16 -11.53 -10.22
CA PRO A 94 -25.35 -10.32 -10.27
C PRO A 94 -24.07 -10.43 -9.45
N ALA A 95 -22.98 -9.82 -9.95
CA ALA A 95 -21.90 -9.36 -9.09
C ALA A 95 -22.46 -8.32 -8.10
N PRO A 96 -22.47 -8.55 -6.77
CA PRO A 96 -22.99 -7.57 -5.83
C PRO A 96 -21.90 -7.24 -4.80
N ALA A 97 -21.00 -6.33 -5.14
CA ALA A 97 -20.04 -5.77 -4.17
C ALA A 97 -19.57 -4.36 -4.50
N LEU A 98 -19.48 -4.01 -5.79
CA LEU A 98 -18.94 -2.70 -6.22
C LEU A 98 -19.91 -1.51 -6.05
N ASP A 99 -21.19 -1.76 -5.79
CA ASP A 99 -22.20 -0.68 -5.69
C ASP A 99 -22.01 0.23 -4.45
N VAL A 100 -21.23 -0.24 -3.46
CA VAL A 100 -20.88 0.54 -2.26
C VAL A 100 -19.67 1.44 -2.49
N LEU A 101 -18.80 1.07 -3.44
CA LEU A 101 -17.68 1.89 -3.89
C LEU A 101 -18.15 2.90 -4.95
N ALA A 102 -19.20 3.66 -4.62
CA ALA A 102 -19.73 4.68 -5.50
C ALA A 102 -18.81 5.92 -5.49
N PRO A 103 -18.37 6.44 -6.65
CA PRO A 103 -17.53 7.66 -6.69
C PRO A 103 -18.17 8.90 -6.06
N GLY A 104 -19.51 8.93 -5.94
CA GLY A 104 -20.26 10.00 -5.27
C GLY A 104 -20.46 9.83 -3.76
N ALA A 105 -19.90 8.78 -3.17
CA ALA A 105 -19.96 8.51 -1.74
C ALA A 105 -19.22 9.58 -0.92
N VAL A 106 -19.75 9.92 0.26
CA VAL A 106 -19.06 10.80 1.22
C VAL A 106 -18.19 9.95 2.14
N TYR A 107 -16.88 10.00 1.90
CA TYR A 107 -15.87 9.30 2.70
C TYR A 107 -15.41 10.16 3.88
N SER A 108 -15.33 9.59 5.09
CA SER A 108 -14.83 10.30 6.28
C SER A 108 -13.45 9.80 6.68
N SER A 109 -12.48 10.71 6.87
CA SER A 109 -11.11 10.33 7.26
C SER A 109 -11.08 9.55 8.57
N LYS A 110 -10.28 8.48 8.61
CA LYS A 110 -10.08 7.64 9.81
C LYS A 110 -8.69 7.81 10.40
N TYR A 111 -7.66 7.67 9.57
CA TYR A 111 -6.28 7.93 9.93
C TYR A 111 -5.52 8.46 8.71
N THR A 112 -4.48 9.27 8.95
CA THR A 112 -3.68 9.90 7.89
C THR A 112 -2.20 9.72 8.20
N ASP A 113 -1.43 9.32 7.18
CA ASP A 113 0.02 9.13 7.25
C ASP A 113 0.47 8.17 8.38
N GLN A 114 -0.36 7.17 8.71
CA GLN A 114 0.00 6.14 9.70
C GLN A 114 1.12 5.26 9.15
N GLN A 115 2.22 5.17 9.89
CA GLN A 115 3.39 4.40 9.46
C GLN A 115 3.39 3.00 10.07
N LEU A 116 3.70 1.99 9.26
CA LEU A 116 3.95 0.61 9.67
C LEU A 116 5.30 0.13 9.13
N ILE A 117 5.97 -0.73 9.89
CA ILE A 117 7.19 -1.40 9.48
C ILE A 117 6.97 -2.91 9.69
N PRO A 118 6.37 -3.60 8.70
CA PRO A 118 6.07 -5.01 8.82
C PRO A 118 7.36 -5.81 9.10
N PRO A 119 7.37 -6.63 10.15
CA PRO A 119 8.47 -7.55 10.44
C PRO A 119 8.40 -8.75 9.48
N VAL A 120 8.87 -8.54 8.25
CA VAL A 120 9.01 -9.57 7.22
C VAL A 120 10.47 -10.04 7.12
N ASN A 121 10.65 -11.33 6.86
CA ASN A 121 11.92 -11.92 6.43
C ASN A 121 11.61 -13.15 5.55
N GLN A 122 12.64 -13.81 5.00
CA GLN A 122 12.49 -14.96 4.09
C GLN A 122 11.73 -16.16 4.68
N SER A 123 11.59 -16.24 6.01
CA SER A 123 10.96 -17.35 6.73
C SER A 123 9.65 -16.97 7.42
N SER A 124 9.22 -15.71 7.34
CA SER A 124 8.00 -15.26 8.01
C SER A 124 7.34 -14.09 7.31
N ASP A 125 6.05 -14.26 7.06
CA ASP A 125 5.18 -13.21 6.56
C ASP A 125 4.68 -12.32 7.71
N ALA A 126 4.37 -11.08 7.37
CA ALA A 126 3.69 -10.15 8.25
C ALA A 126 2.23 -9.99 7.80
N TYR A 127 1.32 -10.43 8.66
CA TYR A 127 -0.12 -10.25 8.49
C TYR A 127 -0.53 -8.88 9.04
N ILE A 128 -1.34 -8.14 8.30
CA ILE A 128 -1.70 -6.76 8.64
C ILE A 128 -3.22 -6.59 8.58
N ASP A 129 -3.74 -5.99 9.64
CA ASP A 129 -5.11 -5.50 9.76
C ASP A 129 -5.08 -4.00 9.44
N LEU A 130 -5.82 -3.57 8.42
CA LEU A 130 -5.90 -2.19 7.98
C LEU A 130 -7.10 -1.45 8.61
N ASP A 131 -8.05 -2.17 9.19
CA ASP A 131 -9.13 -1.61 9.99
C ASP A 131 -8.59 -1.00 11.30
N GLU A 132 -7.62 -1.67 11.93
CA GLU A 132 -6.80 -1.14 13.00
C GLU A 132 -5.33 -1.27 12.62
N PRO A 133 -4.68 -0.23 12.05
CA PRO A 133 -3.42 -0.34 11.33
C PRO A 133 -2.30 -0.91 12.23
N ARG A 134 -2.12 -2.23 12.20
CA ARG A 134 -1.19 -2.98 13.06
C ARG A 134 -0.68 -4.22 12.33
N ALA A 135 0.58 -4.55 12.60
CA ALA A 135 1.14 -5.85 12.23
C ALA A 135 0.77 -6.90 13.28
N TYR A 136 0.58 -8.14 12.82
CA TYR A 136 0.17 -9.30 13.63
C TYR A 136 -1.16 -9.06 14.34
N PRO A 137 -2.28 -9.10 13.61
CA PRO A 137 -3.59 -9.08 14.24
C PRO A 137 -3.75 -10.23 15.24
N ARG A 138 -4.68 -10.06 16.18
CA ARG A 138 -4.98 -11.07 17.20
C ARG A 138 -5.65 -12.32 16.62
N SER A 139 -6.28 -12.19 15.45
CA SER A 139 -6.99 -13.26 14.76
C SER A 139 -6.57 -13.29 13.29
N THR A 140 -6.61 -14.48 12.69
CA THR A 140 -6.40 -14.68 11.25
C THR A 140 -7.56 -14.15 10.42
N ASP A 141 -8.74 -14.00 11.03
CA ASP A 141 -9.95 -13.56 10.33
C ASP A 141 -9.99 -12.05 10.08
N THR A 142 -8.96 -11.33 10.54
CA THR A 142 -8.86 -9.87 10.45
C THR A 142 -7.67 -9.41 9.60
N ILE A 143 -7.21 -10.28 8.70
CA ILE A 143 -6.05 -10.00 7.85
C ILE A 143 -6.56 -9.37 6.56
N ASP A 144 -6.19 -8.11 6.34
CA ASP A 144 -6.49 -7.41 5.09
C ASP A 144 -5.39 -7.59 4.04
N ILE A 145 -4.12 -7.63 4.48
CA ILE A 145 -2.98 -7.89 3.58
C ILE A 145 -1.93 -8.76 4.26
N VAL A 146 -1.17 -9.46 3.41
CA VAL A 146 0.02 -10.22 3.81
C VAL A 146 1.23 -9.60 3.14
N VAL A 147 2.26 -9.28 3.92
CA VAL A 147 3.55 -8.82 3.41
C VAL A 147 4.57 -9.93 3.61
N GLY A 148 4.97 -10.56 2.52
CA GLY A 148 5.87 -11.71 2.53
C GLY A 148 7.17 -11.46 1.77
N GLN A 149 8.08 -12.41 1.87
CA GLN A 149 9.33 -12.42 1.11
C GLN A 149 9.74 -13.85 0.74
N SER A 150 9.79 -14.14 -0.56
CA SER A 150 10.20 -15.47 -1.06
C SER A 150 11.69 -15.72 -0.82
N TYR A 151 12.07 -16.99 -0.59
CA TYR A 151 13.46 -17.39 -0.34
C TYR A 151 14.41 -17.07 -1.51
N ASP A 152 13.89 -17.03 -2.74
CA ASP A 152 14.61 -16.76 -3.98
C ASP A 152 14.56 -15.27 -4.39
N SER A 153 13.96 -14.40 -3.58
CA SER A 153 13.78 -12.98 -3.87
C SER A 153 14.22 -12.07 -2.72
N SER A 154 14.91 -10.99 -3.06
CA SER A 154 15.18 -9.87 -2.13
C SER A 154 14.06 -8.83 -2.10
N VAL A 155 13.09 -8.95 -3.01
CA VAL A 155 11.96 -8.03 -3.14
C VAL A 155 10.77 -8.64 -2.41
N PRO A 156 10.24 -7.98 -1.36
CA PRO A 156 9.02 -8.44 -0.71
C PRO A 156 7.81 -8.32 -1.64
N TYR A 157 6.73 -9.00 -1.31
CA TYR A 157 5.45 -8.89 -1.99
C TYR A 157 4.33 -8.50 -1.03
N ILE A 158 3.21 -8.06 -1.59
CA ILE A 158 1.96 -7.76 -0.90
C ILE A 158 0.87 -8.61 -1.56
N ASP A 159 0.23 -9.46 -0.78
CA ASP A 159 -0.98 -10.19 -1.16
C ASP A 159 -2.18 -9.56 -0.46
N LEU A 160 -3.33 -9.54 -1.14
CA LEU A 160 -4.60 -9.14 -0.55
C LEU A 160 -5.22 -10.33 0.21
N GLY A 161 -5.83 -10.05 1.36
CA GLY A 161 -6.57 -11.02 2.14
C GLY A 161 -7.91 -11.40 1.51
N ASP A 162 -8.62 -12.32 2.16
CA ASP A 162 -9.91 -12.81 1.66
C ASP A 162 -10.98 -11.70 1.69
N ASN A 163 -11.67 -11.52 0.56
CA ASN A 163 -12.71 -10.50 0.37
C ASN A 163 -12.19 -9.06 0.53
N VAL A 164 -10.91 -8.85 0.26
CA VAL A 164 -10.28 -7.53 0.17
C VAL A 164 -10.08 -7.20 -1.30
N ASP A 165 -10.59 -6.06 -1.72
CA ASP A 165 -10.42 -5.58 -3.09
C ASP A 165 -9.29 -4.56 -3.16
N GLY A 166 -8.54 -4.52 -4.26
CA GLY A 166 -7.47 -3.54 -4.41
C GLY A 166 -7.15 -3.21 -5.86
N ALA A 167 -6.42 -2.11 -6.05
CA ALA A 167 -5.92 -1.64 -7.34
C ALA A 167 -4.53 -1.03 -7.18
N ILE A 168 -3.68 -1.20 -8.20
CA ILE A 168 -2.39 -0.50 -8.27
C ILE A 168 -2.62 0.89 -8.86
N VAL A 169 -2.08 1.89 -8.18
CA VAL A 169 -2.20 3.29 -8.58
C VAL A 169 -1.11 3.63 -9.59
N PRO A 170 -1.43 4.27 -10.73
CA PRO A 170 -0.43 4.73 -11.67
C PRO A 170 0.60 5.68 -11.02
N ALA A 171 1.88 5.47 -11.35
CA ALA A 171 2.98 6.26 -10.78
C ALA A 171 2.77 7.77 -10.97
N GLY A 172 3.12 8.55 -9.93
CA GLY A 172 2.94 10.01 -9.93
C GLY A 172 1.52 10.49 -9.61
N THR A 173 0.57 9.57 -9.37
CA THR A 173 -0.79 9.89 -8.94
C THR A 173 -0.90 9.81 -7.43
N ALA A 174 -1.63 10.75 -6.82
CA ALA A 174 -2.01 10.72 -5.41
C ALA A 174 -3.54 10.59 -5.31
N PRO A 175 -4.09 9.36 -5.23
CA PRO A 175 -5.52 9.16 -5.22
C PRO A 175 -6.13 9.55 -3.87
N ASP A 176 -7.33 10.10 -3.91
CA ASP A 176 -8.22 10.20 -2.76
C ASP A 176 -9.13 8.96 -2.68
N ALA A 177 -10.07 8.95 -1.73
CA ALA A 177 -10.97 7.81 -1.53
C ALA A 177 -11.85 7.50 -2.76
N ALA A 178 -12.37 8.54 -3.43
CA ALA A 178 -13.21 8.37 -4.62
C ALA A 178 -12.41 7.89 -5.83
N GLY A 179 -11.20 8.43 -6.03
CA GLY A 179 -10.26 7.94 -7.05
C GLY A 179 -9.86 6.49 -6.80
N CYS A 180 -9.67 6.08 -5.54
CA CYS A 180 -9.43 4.69 -5.20
C CYS A 180 -10.62 3.77 -5.48
N ALA A 181 -11.84 4.19 -5.15
CA ALA A 181 -13.05 3.44 -5.47
C ALA A 181 -13.17 3.18 -6.98
N GLU A 182 -12.92 4.20 -7.80
CA GLU A 182 -12.97 4.07 -9.26
C GLU A 182 -11.85 3.18 -9.81
N LEU A 183 -10.63 3.28 -9.27
CA LEU A 183 -9.50 2.41 -9.66
C LEU A 183 -9.78 0.95 -9.34
N ILE A 184 -10.29 0.64 -8.15
CA ILE A 184 -10.68 -0.74 -7.76
C ILE A 184 -11.75 -1.28 -8.70
N ARG A 185 -12.74 -0.44 -9.06
CA ARG A 185 -13.83 -0.83 -9.96
C ARG A 185 -13.36 -1.12 -11.39
N THR A 186 -12.37 -0.37 -11.89
CA THR A 186 -11.96 -0.39 -13.30
C THR A 186 -10.71 -1.22 -13.59
N ALA A 187 -9.82 -1.37 -12.61
CA ALA A 187 -8.56 -2.08 -12.73
C ALA A 187 -8.20 -2.84 -11.44
N PRO A 188 -9.04 -3.82 -11.02
CA PRO A 188 -8.78 -4.59 -9.81
C PRO A 188 -7.52 -5.45 -9.96
N VAL A 189 -6.76 -5.55 -8.87
CA VAL A 189 -5.74 -6.58 -8.68
C VAL A 189 -6.46 -7.91 -8.49
N SER A 190 -5.94 -8.97 -9.12
CA SER A 190 -6.49 -10.32 -8.94
C SER A 190 -6.30 -10.78 -7.50
N ALA A 191 -7.28 -11.48 -6.92
CA ALA A 191 -7.20 -12.00 -5.56
C ALA A 191 -5.99 -12.94 -5.31
N SER A 192 -5.43 -13.54 -6.36
CA SER A 192 -4.24 -14.40 -6.27
C SER A 192 -2.94 -13.73 -6.71
N ALA A 193 -2.96 -12.42 -7.01
CA ALA A 193 -1.78 -11.71 -7.47
C ALA A 193 -0.91 -11.25 -6.29
N SER A 194 0.36 -11.62 -6.33
CA SER A 194 1.39 -11.06 -5.46
C SER A 194 2.00 -9.81 -6.06
N VAL A 195 1.77 -8.67 -5.43
CA VAL A 195 2.25 -7.37 -5.90
C VAL A 195 3.64 -7.11 -5.32
N PRO A 196 4.70 -6.92 -6.14
CA PRO A 196 6.02 -6.63 -5.60
C PRO A 196 6.04 -5.30 -4.83
N ALA A 197 6.42 -5.34 -3.55
CA ALA A 197 6.54 -4.14 -2.72
C ALA A 197 7.82 -3.37 -3.09
N GLN A 198 7.68 -2.47 -4.06
CA GLN A 198 8.75 -1.59 -4.54
C GLN A 198 8.61 -0.18 -3.95
N ARG A 199 9.71 0.58 -3.88
CA ARG A 199 9.66 1.98 -3.45
C ARG A 199 8.69 2.77 -4.34
N ASN A 200 7.86 3.60 -3.71
CA ASN A 200 6.81 4.41 -4.36
C ASN A 200 5.67 3.58 -4.97
N LEU A 201 5.56 2.28 -4.65
CA LEU A 201 4.32 1.56 -4.90
C LEU A 201 3.19 2.23 -4.11
N VAL A 202 2.09 2.52 -4.79
CA VAL A 202 0.86 3.01 -4.19
C VAL A 202 -0.26 2.05 -4.58
N MET A 203 -1.02 1.59 -3.59
CA MET A 203 -2.18 0.71 -3.76
C MET A 203 -3.41 1.33 -3.11
N CYS A 204 -4.54 1.23 -3.79
CA CYS A 204 -5.85 1.45 -3.23
C CYS A 204 -6.39 0.10 -2.74
N ILE A 205 -6.91 0.05 -1.52
CA ILE A 205 -7.40 -1.18 -0.89
C ILE A 205 -8.74 -0.88 -0.22
N ALA A 206 -9.76 -1.70 -0.47
CA ALA A 206 -11.01 -1.70 0.28
C ALA A 206 -10.99 -2.91 1.22
N THR A 207 -11.06 -2.67 2.54
CA THR A 207 -11.03 -3.74 3.57
C THR A 207 -12.26 -4.64 3.48
N SER A 208 -12.24 -5.79 4.14
CA SER A 208 -13.33 -6.78 4.02
C SER A 208 -14.66 -6.26 4.59
N ARG A 209 -15.67 -6.08 3.72
CA ARG A 209 -17.03 -5.69 4.15
C ARG A 209 -17.64 -6.71 5.12
N SER A 210 -17.41 -7.99 4.86
CA SER A 210 -17.95 -9.07 5.67
C SER A 210 -17.34 -9.05 7.08
N GLN A 211 -16.04 -8.79 7.19
CA GLN A 211 -15.34 -8.65 8.46
C GLN A 211 -15.81 -7.41 9.22
N ALA A 212 -15.85 -6.26 8.55
CA ALA A 212 -16.32 -5.02 9.15
C ALA A 212 -17.73 -5.18 9.75
N SER A 213 -18.62 -5.87 9.03
CA SER A 213 -19.97 -6.17 9.50
C SER A 213 -20.00 -7.10 10.74
N ARG A 214 -19.13 -8.12 10.79
CA ARG A 214 -19.01 -9.02 11.95
C ARG A 214 -18.49 -8.31 13.19
N GLU A 215 -17.56 -7.37 13.01
CA GLU A 215 -16.95 -6.61 14.09
C GLU A 215 -17.77 -5.39 14.52
N GLY A 216 -18.83 -5.04 13.78
CA GLY A 216 -19.63 -3.85 14.06
C GLY A 216 -18.89 -2.54 13.76
N ILE A 217 -17.96 -2.57 12.80
CA ILE A 217 -17.20 -1.40 12.33
C ILE A 217 -17.57 -1.10 10.86
N LYS A 218 -17.20 0.08 10.38
CA LYS A 218 -17.35 0.41 8.96
C LYS A 218 -16.20 -0.14 8.15
N GLN A 219 -16.50 -0.56 6.92
CA GLN A 219 -15.50 -0.88 5.91
C GLN A 219 -14.64 0.37 5.61
N ARG A 220 -13.38 0.18 5.26
CA ARG A 220 -12.45 1.28 4.98
C ARG A 220 -11.90 1.22 3.57
N MET A 221 -11.68 2.40 3.00
CA MET A 221 -10.85 2.64 1.83
C MET A 221 -9.47 3.09 2.32
N VAL A 222 -8.42 2.43 1.86
CA VAL A 222 -7.04 2.62 2.35
C VAL A 222 -6.12 2.87 1.16
N VAL A 223 -5.35 3.95 1.23
CA VAL A 223 -4.20 4.18 0.37
C VAL A 223 -2.97 3.69 1.10
N LEU A 224 -2.35 2.64 0.55
CA LEU A 224 -1.09 2.08 1.01
C LEU A 224 0.04 2.61 0.14
N THR A 225 1.07 3.19 0.75
CA THR A 225 2.28 3.64 0.04
C THR A 225 3.52 2.98 0.63
N VAL A 226 4.32 2.31 -0.19
CA VAL A 226 5.64 1.81 0.20
C VAL A 226 6.65 2.96 0.09
N VAL A 227 7.00 3.58 1.23
CA VAL A 227 7.87 4.77 1.26
C VAL A 227 9.35 4.43 1.14
N SER A 228 9.76 3.29 1.70
CA SER A 228 11.15 2.83 1.63
C SER A 228 11.25 1.31 1.78
N LEU A 229 12.38 0.76 1.35
CA LEU A 229 12.78 -0.62 1.56
C LEU A 229 14.16 -0.59 2.22
N THR A 230 14.35 -1.41 3.25
CA THR A 230 15.70 -1.65 3.79
C THR A 230 16.51 -2.53 2.84
N THR A 231 17.82 -2.63 3.08
CA THR A 231 18.68 -3.57 2.34
C THR A 231 18.28 -5.03 2.53
N ALA A 232 17.60 -5.36 3.63
CA ALA A 232 17.05 -6.67 3.91
C ALA A 232 15.65 -6.88 3.30
N GLY A 233 15.16 -5.95 2.47
CA GLY A 233 13.84 -6.07 1.83
C GLY A 233 12.67 -5.75 2.75
N ARG A 234 12.89 -5.16 3.94
CA ARG A 234 11.77 -4.78 4.83
C ARG A 234 11.12 -3.48 4.34
N PRO A 235 9.83 -3.47 4.01
CA PRO A 235 9.14 -2.24 3.61
C PRO A 235 8.84 -1.37 4.82
N THR A 236 8.89 -0.07 4.59
CA THR A 236 8.21 0.93 5.42
C THR A 236 6.98 1.36 4.65
N ILE A 237 5.82 1.24 5.28
CA ILE A 237 4.53 1.48 4.66
C ILE A 237 3.90 2.70 5.33
N LYS A 238 3.28 3.57 4.54
CA LYS A 238 2.47 4.70 4.97
C LYS A 238 1.03 4.47 4.55
N LEU A 239 0.10 4.64 5.46
CA LEU A 239 -1.32 4.37 5.27
C LEU A 239 -2.15 5.62 5.51
N THR A 240 -3.11 5.86 4.63
CA THR A 240 -4.17 6.86 4.83
C THR A 240 -5.50 6.17 4.55
N ALA A 241 -6.49 6.34 5.42
CA ALA A 241 -7.76 5.67 5.28
C ALA A 241 -8.96 6.56 5.52
N TRP A 242 -10.06 6.17 4.89
CA TRP A 242 -11.38 6.75 5.05
C TRP A 242 -12.40 5.65 5.29
N GLU A 243 -13.42 5.92 6.10
CA GLU A 243 -14.58 5.05 6.24
C GLU A 243 -15.43 5.16 4.97
N ILE A 244 -15.82 4.00 4.43
CA ILE A 244 -16.77 3.90 3.32
C ILE A 244 -18.17 4.06 3.92
N PRO A 245 -19.05 4.90 3.34
CA PRO A 245 -20.42 5.01 3.83
C PRO A 245 -21.14 3.68 3.65
N GLY A 246 -21.96 3.32 4.65
CA GLY A 246 -22.70 2.07 4.72
C GLY A 246 -24.08 2.27 5.31
#